data_AF-A0AAV0Z1R5-F1
#
_entry.id   AF-A0AAV0Z1R5-F1
#
_cell.length_a   1.000
_cell.length_b   1.000
_cell.length_c   1.000
_cell.angle_alpha   90.00
_cell.angle_beta   90.00
_cell.angle_gamma   90.00
#
_symmetry.space_group_name_H-M   'P 1'
#
loop_
_entity.id
_entity.type
_entity.pdbx_description
1 polymer ?
#
loop_
_entity_poly.entity_id
_entity_poly.type
_entity_poly.pdbx_seq_one_letter_code
_entity_poly.pdbx_strand_id
1 'polypeptide(L)'
;MPTTDLRVEDFVQELIAKHESNSYKKMVIYIDANEAGSMFEGHLPNEINVYATTSSVANESSIGFYCPDSPIPTPPEYEVCLGDLYSISWMEDSDISDRSSKTLQQKYSFVRERSIPSHVTKYDYVYFRYLKLKVERAPYGLEDQHNAQKALEVEIAHKKKTTTM
;
A
#
# COMPACT_ATOMS: atom_id res chain seq x y z
N MET A 1 -12.90 -14.81 2.54
CA MET A 1 -12.24 -16.09 2.18
C MET A 1 -13.26 -16.97 1.46
N PRO A 2 -12.86 -18.06 0.77
CA PRO A 2 -13.82 -18.88 0.01
C PRO A 2 -15.00 -19.45 0.81
N THR A 3 -14.91 -19.47 2.15
CA THR A 3 -15.92 -20.02 3.07
C THR A 3 -16.52 -19.00 4.03
N THR A 4 -15.72 -18.08 4.59
CA THR A 4 -16.17 -17.03 5.51
C THR A 4 -15.39 -15.74 5.30
N ASP A 5 -15.96 -14.60 5.70
CA ASP A 5 -15.28 -13.31 5.59
C ASP A 5 -14.17 -13.15 6.64
N LEU A 6 -13.13 -12.41 6.28
CA LEU A 6 -12.10 -11.94 7.20
C LEU A 6 -12.46 -10.51 7.60
N ARG A 7 -12.82 -10.29 8.86
CA ARG A 7 -13.15 -8.94 9.35
C ARG A 7 -11.90 -8.17 9.71
N VAL A 8 -11.98 -6.84 9.63
CA VAL A 8 -10.86 -5.95 9.93
C VAL A 8 -10.40 -6.09 11.37
N GLU A 9 -11.34 -6.25 12.32
CA GLU A 9 -11.05 -6.40 13.74
C GLU A 9 -10.22 -7.67 13.98
N ASP A 10 -10.64 -8.80 13.41
CA ASP A 10 -9.97 -10.09 13.55
C ASP A 10 -8.55 -10.05 12.97
N PHE A 11 -8.41 -9.47 11.77
CA PHE A 11 -7.13 -9.37 11.09
C PHE A 11 -6.14 -8.49 11.85
N VAL A 12 -6.57 -7.31 12.27
CA VAL A 12 -5.72 -6.36 13.00
C VAL A 12 -5.37 -6.89 14.39
N GLN A 13 -6.30 -7.56 15.08
CA GLN A 13 -6.03 -8.18 16.37
C GLN A 13 -4.92 -9.23 16.27
N GLU A 14 -4.90 -10.04 15.21
CA GLU A 14 -3.83 -11.01 14.97
C GLU A 14 -2.48 -10.33 14.67
N LEU A 15 -2.47 -9.19 13.96
CA LEU A 15 -1.23 -8.42 13.73
C LEU A 15 -0.65 -7.86 15.04
N ILE A 16 -1.51 -7.41 15.95
CA ILE A 16 -1.12 -6.95 17.29
C ILE A 16 -0.56 -8.12 18.10
N ALA A 17 -1.28 -9.24 18.16
CA ALA A 17 -0.81 -10.43 18.89
C ALA A 17 0.54 -10.93 18.38
N LYS A 18 0.76 -10.93 17.06
CA LYS A 18 2.07 -11.24 16.47
C LYS A 18 3.15 -10.26 16.90
N HIS A 19 2.84 -8.96 16.95
CA HIS A 19 3.80 -7.96 17.39
C HIS A 19 4.19 -8.17 18.85
N GLU A 20 3.22 -8.37 19.73
CA GLU A 20 3.42 -8.62 21.17
C GLU A 20 4.25 -9.89 21.42
N SER A 21 4.06 -10.91 20.58
CA SER A 21 4.86 -12.14 20.64
C SER A 21 6.31 -11.98 20.15
N ASN A 22 6.70 -10.80 19.64
CA ASN A 22 8.01 -10.52 19.06
C ASN A 22 8.42 -11.50 17.94
N SER A 23 7.45 -12.07 17.22
CA SER A 23 7.71 -13.14 16.24
C SER A 23 8.16 -12.64 14.86
N TYR A 24 8.32 -11.33 14.68
CA TYR A 24 8.85 -10.73 13.46
C TYR A 24 9.60 -9.43 13.75
N LYS A 25 10.57 -9.10 12.89
CA LYS A 25 11.31 -7.83 12.96
C LYS A 25 10.60 -6.70 12.23
N LYS A 26 10.14 -6.98 11.00
CA LYS A 26 9.36 -6.09 10.13
C LYS A 26 8.46 -6.94 9.25
N MET A 27 7.26 -6.45 8.93
CA MET A 27 6.29 -7.14 8.09
C MET A 27 5.83 -6.22 6.96
N VAL A 28 5.64 -6.79 5.77
CA VAL A 28 5.09 -6.11 4.59
C VAL A 28 3.81 -6.82 4.19
N ILE A 29 2.72 -6.08 3.98
CA ILE A 29 1.41 -6.61 3.61
C ILE A 29 0.92 -5.91 2.35
N TYR A 30 0.60 -6.66 1.30
CA TYR A 30 -0.05 -6.15 0.09
C TYR A 30 -1.47 -6.71 0.05
N ILE A 31 -2.50 -5.86 0.04
CA ILE A 31 -3.90 -6.27 -0.09
C ILE A 31 -4.43 -5.82 -1.44
N ASP A 32 -4.95 -6.77 -2.21
CA ASP A 32 -5.76 -6.49 -3.40
C ASP A 32 -7.21 -6.86 -3.15
N ALA A 33 -8.08 -5.87 -3.03
CA ALA A 33 -9.52 -6.02 -2.88
C ALA A 33 -10.22 -4.70 -3.21
N ASN A 34 -11.52 -4.76 -3.46
CA ASN A 34 -12.35 -3.56 -3.40
C ASN A 34 -12.33 -2.99 -1.98
N GLU A 35 -12.37 -1.66 -1.88
CA GLU A 35 -12.35 -0.91 -0.64
C GLU A 35 -11.19 -1.33 0.29
N ALA A 36 -10.07 -1.82 -0.25
CA ALA A 36 -8.99 -2.46 0.52
C ALA A 36 -8.38 -1.53 1.58
N GLY A 37 -8.41 -0.21 1.36
CA GLY A 37 -7.98 0.77 2.34
C GLY A 37 -8.73 0.67 3.69
N SER A 38 -9.99 0.23 3.67
CA SER A 38 -10.82 0.07 4.87
C SER A 38 -10.26 -0.96 5.86
N MET A 39 -9.40 -1.88 5.41
CA MET A 39 -8.75 -2.87 6.26
C MET A 39 -7.68 -2.27 7.21
N PHE A 40 -7.23 -1.04 6.96
CA PHE A 40 -6.17 -0.40 7.75
C PHE A 40 -6.50 1.02 8.20
N GLU A 41 -7.34 1.72 7.44
CA GLU A 41 -7.83 3.06 7.72
C GLU A 41 -8.48 3.13 9.11
N GLY A 42 -7.87 3.86 10.05
CA GLY A 42 -8.34 3.96 11.44
C GLY A 42 -8.14 2.70 12.30
N HIS A 43 -7.74 1.57 11.72
CA HIS A 43 -7.63 0.29 12.42
C HIS A 43 -6.17 -0.14 12.68
N LEU A 44 -5.25 0.03 11.74
CA LEU A 44 -3.87 -0.45 11.89
C LEU A 44 -3.10 0.40 12.93
N PRO A 45 -2.65 -0.18 14.06
CA PRO A 45 -1.95 0.56 15.08
C PRO A 45 -0.59 1.06 14.58
N ASN A 46 -0.18 2.18 15.16
CA ASN A 46 1.17 2.71 14.93
C ASN A 46 2.19 1.81 15.62
N GLU A 47 3.43 1.84 15.15
CA GLU A 47 4.61 1.28 15.85
C GLU A 47 4.71 -0.25 15.93
N ILE A 48 3.83 -1.00 15.25
CA ILE A 48 3.94 -2.47 15.21
C ILE A 48 4.92 -3.00 14.14
N ASN A 49 5.69 -2.16 13.46
CA ASN A 49 6.64 -2.54 12.37
C ASN A 49 5.98 -3.24 11.16
N VAL A 50 4.72 -2.92 10.88
CA VAL A 50 4.00 -3.33 9.67
C VAL A 50 4.02 -2.19 8.65
N TYR A 51 4.36 -2.52 7.41
CA TYR A 51 4.19 -1.69 6.21
C TYR A 51 3.07 -2.33 5.39
N ALA A 52 2.02 -1.59 5.04
CA ALA A 52 0.97 -2.11 4.18
C ALA A 52 0.72 -1.23 2.96
N THR A 53 0.35 -1.84 1.83
CA THR A 53 -0.21 -1.14 0.67
C THR A 53 -1.47 -1.84 0.18
N THR A 54 -2.43 -1.06 -0.31
CA THR A 54 -3.74 -1.53 -0.74
C THR A 54 -4.00 -1.11 -2.18
N SER A 55 -4.71 -1.94 -2.95
CA SER A 55 -5.04 -1.65 -4.35
C SER A 55 -5.99 -0.45 -4.54
N SER A 56 -6.78 -0.13 -3.52
CA SER A 56 -7.69 1.02 -3.50
C SER A 56 -7.75 1.71 -2.13
N VAL A 57 -8.36 2.90 -2.09
CA VAL A 57 -8.76 3.58 -0.84
C VAL A 57 -10.00 2.90 -0.21
N ALA A 58 -10.43 3.33 0.98
CA ALA A 58 -11.52 2.68 1.74
C ALA A 58 -12.92 2.73 1.10
N ASN A 59 -13.13 3.51 0.03
CA ASN A 59 -14.43 3.68 -0.62
C ASN A 59 -14.35 3.59 -2.15
N GLU A 60 -13.36 2.85 -2.66
CA GLU A 60 -13.10 2.68 -4.09
C GLU A 60 -12.85 1.21 -4.42
N SER A 61 -13.32 0.78 -5.58
CA SER A 61 -13.11 -0.57 -6.10
C SER A 61 -11.69 -0.74 -6.67
N SER A 62 -11.16 -1.96 -6.58
CA SER A 62 -9.96 -2.35 -7.32
C SER A 62 -10.32 -2.65 -8.78
N ILE A 63 -9.30 -2.86 -9.61
CA ILE A 63 -9.46 -2.96 -11.07
C ILE A 63 -8.89 -4.28 -11.56
N GLY A 64 -9.73 -5.08 -12.22
CA GLY A 64 -9.30 -6.25 -12.98
C GLY A 64 -8.46 -5.85 -14.19
N PHE A 65 -7.52 -6.71 -14.58
CA PHE A 65 -6.62 -6.50 -15.71
C PHE A 65 -6.49 -7.78 -16.55
N TYR A 66 -6.02 -7.62 -17.79
CA TYR A 66 -6.07 -8.68 -18.80
C TYR A 66 -7.46 -9.28 -18.89
N CYS A 67 -8.45 -8.47 -19.27
CA CYS A 67 -9.84 -8.88 -19.39
C CYS A 67 -10.23 -9.01 -20.87
N PRO A 68 -11.21 -9.87 -21.21
CA PRO A 68 -11.61 -10.12 -22.60
C PRO A 68 -11.96 -8.85 -23.38
N ASP A 69 -12.67 -7.91 -22.73
CA ASP A 69 -13.12 -6.66 -23.34
C ASP A 69 -12.18 -5.46 -23.07
N SER A 70 -10.92 -5.73 -22.73
CA SER A 70 -9.93 -4.68 -22.43
C SER A 70 -9.01 -4.36 -23.61
N PRO A 71 -8.29 -3.22 -23.62
CA PRO A 71 -7.35 -2.87 -24.69
C PRO A 71 -6.21 -3.89 -24.89
N ILE A 72 -5.92 -4.69 -23.87
CA ILE A 72 -5.00 -5.83 -23.93
C ILE A 72 -5.82 -7.09 -23.59
N PRO A 73 -6.55 -7.64 -24.58
CA PRO A 73 -7.49 -8.72 -24.34
C PRO A 73 -6.76 -10.02 -24.01
N THR A 74 -7.47 -10.90 -23.31
CA THR A 74 -7.04 -12.28 -23.09
C THR A 74 -7.05 -13.07 -24.40
N PRO A 75 -6.33 -14.20 -24.48
CA PRO A 75 -6.55 -15.17 -25.54
C PRO A 75 -8.03 -15.57 -25.62
N PRO A 76 -8.60 -15.82 -26.82
CA PRO A 76 -10.04 -16.02 -27.02
C PRO A 76 -10.67 -17.16 -26.21
N GLU A 77 -9.86 -18.13 -25.78
CA GLU A 77 -10.29 -19.24 -24.92
C GLU A 77 -10.57 -18.84 -23.47
N TYR A 78 -10.17 -17.64 -23.03
CA TYR A 78 -10.41 -17.13 -21.68
C TYR A 78 -11.48 -16.03 -21.69
N GLU A 79 -12.63 -16.32 -21.08
CA GLU A 79 -13.76 -15.40 -20.90
C GLU A 79 -13.72 -14.66 -19.54
N VAL A 80 -12.57 -14.66 -18.87
CA VAL A 80 -12.36 -14.08 -17.53
C VAL A 80 -11.13 -13.17 -17.51
N CYS A 81 -11.06 -12.25 -16.56
CA CYS A 81 -9.83 -11.49 -16.32
C CYS A 81 -8.73 -12.42 -15.77
N LEU A 82 -7.48 -12.24 -16.22
CA LEU A 82 -6.34 -13.07 -15.79
C LEU A 82 -5.52 -12.46 -14.66
N GLY A 83 -5.82 -11.23 -14.24
CA GLY A 83 -5.21 -10.63 -13.07
C GLY A 83 -5.92 -9.37 -12.60
N ASP A 84 -5.32 -8.71 -11.64
CA ASP A 84 -5.78 -7.44 -11.06
C ASP A 84 -4.66 -6.40 -11.22
N LEU A 85 -5.02 -5.18 -11.60
CA LEU A 85 -4.08 -4.13 -12.01
C LEU A 85 -3.02 -3.86 -10.94
N TYR A 86 -3.42 -3.75 -9.67
CA TYR A 86 -2.48 -3.59 -8.57
C TYR A 86 -1.55 -4.81 -8.44
N SER A 87 -2.14 -6.01 -8.39
CA SER A 87 -1.40 -7.26 -8.22
C SER A 87 -0.37 -7.49 -9.33
N ILE A 88 -0.78 -7.40 -10.60
CA ILE A 88 0.13 -7.58 -11.72
C ILE A 88 1.21 -6.50 -11.76
N SER A 89 0.90 -5.27 -11.33
CA SER A 89 1.84 -4.16 -11.34
C SER A 89 3.04 -4.42 -10.44
N TRP A 90 2.82 -4.89 -9.21
CA TRP A 90 3.93 -5.15 -8.28
C TRP A 90 4.65 -6.47 -8.59
N MET A 91 3.92 -7.48 -9.09
CA MET A 91 4.50 -8.78 -9.45
C MET A 91 5.42 -8.66 -10.66
N GLU A 92 4.93 -8.10 -11.77
CA GLU A 92 5.73 -7.97 -13.00
C GLU A 92 6.94 -7.05 -12.79
N ASP A 93 6.79 -5.96 -12.02
CA ASP A 93 7.94 -5.11 -11.65
C ASP A 93 8.98 -5.91 -10.86
N SER A 94 8.52 -6.77 -9.94
CA SER A 94 9.41 -7.58 -9.11
C SER A 94 10.10 -8.71 -9.88
N ASP A 95 9.52 -9.19 -10.98
CA ASP A 95 10.12 -10.22 -11.84
C ASP A 95 11.26 -9.67 -12.70
N ILE A 96 11.13 -8.44 -13.20
CA ILE A 96 12.12 -7.84 -14.10
C ILE A 96 13.15 -6.97 -13.38
N SER A 97 12.86 -6.51 -12.17
CA SER A 97 13.75 -5.61 -11.42
C SER A 97 14.64 -6.35 -10.42
N ASP A 98 15.87 -5.86 -10.25
CA ASP A 98 16.72 -6.33 -9.16
C ASP A 98 16.11 -5.90 -7.81
N ARG A 99 15.58 -6.90 -7.10
CA ARG A 99 14.93 -6.76 -5.79
C ARG A 99 15.85 -6.15 -4.74
N SER A 100 17.16 -6.24 -4.89
CA SER A 100 18.15 -5.64 -3.98
C SER A 100 18.38 -4.14 -4.22
N SER A 101 18.06 -3.67 -5.43
CA SER A 101 18.27 -2.29 -5.86
C SER A 101 17.08 -1.36 -5.59
N LYS A 102 15.85 -1.89 -5.61
CA LYS A 102 14.61 -1.11 -5.44
C LYS A 102 14.08 -1.16 -4.01
N THR A 103 13.89 0.02 -3.42
CA THR A 103 13.22 0.19 -2.12
C THR A 103 11.71 -0.05 -2.21
N LEU A 104 11.07 -0.39 -1.08
CA LEU A 104 9.60 -0.53 -1.01
C LEU A 104 8.86 0.75 -1.43
N GLN A 105 9.43 1.92 -1.12
CA GLN A 105 8.85 3.20 -1.54
C GLN A 105 8.89 3.38 -3.06
N GLN A 106 9.98 3.00 -3.73
CA GLN A 106 10.07 3.07 -5.19
C GLN A 106 9.09 2.09 -5.85
N LYS A 107 8.93 0.88 -5.28
CA LYS A 107 7.93 -0.08 -5.73
C LYS A 107 6.51 0.47 -5.58
N TYR A 108 6.18 1.05 -4.44
CA TYR A 108 4.89 1.71 -4.23
C TYR A 108 4.64 2.82 -5.24
N SER A 109 5.62 3.70 -5.48
CA SER A 109 5.49 4.78 -6.47
C SER A 109 5.22 4.23 -7.87
N PHE A 110 5.98 3.21 -8.31
CA PHE A 110 5.76 2.57 -9.61
C PHE A 110 4.36 1.96 -9.72
N VAL A 111 3.94 1.19 -8.72
CA VAL A 111 2.62 0.53 -8.70
C VAL A 111 1.49 1.56 -8.72
N ARG A 112 1.63 2.65 -7.96
CA ARG A 112 0.68 3.76 -7.94
C ARG A 112 0.60 4.49 -9.29
N GLU A 113 1.72 4.70 -9.96
CA GLU A 113 1.77 5.30 -11.29
C GLU A 113 1.16 4.39 -12.37
N ARG A 114 1.38 3.08 -12.28
CA ARG A 114 0.79 2.11 -13.20
C ARG A 114 -0.71 1.92 -12.95
N SER A 115 -1.14 2.08 -11.71
CA SER A 115 -2.52 1.85 -11.27
C SER A 115 -3.34 3.13 -11.11
N ILE A 116 -2.99 4.25 -11.77
CA ILE A 116 -3.68 5.55 -11.64
C ILE A 116 -5.23 5.46 -11.61
N PRO A 117 -5.89 4.57 -12.37
CA PRO A 117 -7.35 4.44 -12.31
C PRO A 117 -7.92 3.97 -10.97
N SER A 118 -7.13 3.31 -10.11
CA SER A 118 -7.48 2.89 -8.75
C SER A 118 -6.47 3.47 -7.76
N HIS A 119 -6.89 4.26 -6.77
CA HIS A 119 -5.95 4.99 -5.91
C HIS A 119 -5.24 4.05 -4.92
N VAL A 120 -4.09 3.51 -5.34
CA VAL A 120 -3.21 2.70 -4.49
C VAL A 120 -2.79 3.50 -3.27
N THR A 121 -3.00 2.93 -2.09
CA THR A 121 -2.76 3.60 -0.80
C THR A 121 -1.68 2.87 -0.01
N LYS A 122 -0.89 3.63 0.76
CA LYS A 122 0.17 3.11 1.63
C LYS A 122 -0.14 3.45 3.08
N TYR A 123 0.01 2.47 3.96
CA TYR A 123 -0.04 2.58 5.40
C TYR A 123 1.35 2.25 5.96
N ASP A 124 2.15 3.29 6.24
CA ASP A 124 3.50 3.14 6.75
C ASP A 124 3.84 4.18 7.83
N TYR A 125 3.75 3.78 9.08
CA TYR A 125 4.10 4.63 10.22
C TYR A 125 5.61 4.73 10.46
N VAL A 126 6.40 3.78 9.98
CA VAL A 126 7.87 3.83 10.05
C VAL A 126 8.39 4.93 9.13
N TYR A 127 7.85 5.02 7.91
CA TYR A 127 8.18 6.11 6.98
C TYR A 127 7.64 7.46 7.45
N PHE A 128 6.43 7.51 8.02
CA PHE A 128 5.92 8.73 8.66
C PHE A 128 6.85 9.22 9.78
N ARG A 129 7.31 8.31 10.65
CA ARG A 129 8.29 8.63 11.71
C ARG A 129 9.65 9.03 11.13
N TYR A 130 10.11 8.35 10.08
CA TYR A 130 11.35 8.69 9.37
C TYR A 130 11.28 10.11 8.79
N LEU A 131 10.21 10.46 8.08
CA LEU A 131 10.03 11.80 7.52
C LEU A 131 9.99 12.86 8.62
N LYS A 132 9.24 12.61 9.71
CA LYS A 132 9.21 13.51 10.87
C LYS A 132 10.60 13.72 11.48
N LEU A 133 11.34 12.64 11.72
CA LEU A 133 12.71 12.71 12.22
C LEU A 133 13.67 13.40 11.24
N LYS A 134 13.49 13.21 9.93
CA LYS A 134 14.34 13.82 8.91
C LYS A 134 14.09 15.32 8.80
N VAL A 135 12.84 15.77 8.93
CA VAL A 135 12.48 17.19 9.03
C VAL A 135 13.07 17.81 10.30
N GLU A 136 12.94 17.13 11.44
CA GLU A 136 13.40 17.61 12.76
C GLU A 136 14.93 17.66 12.90
N ARG A 137 15.66 16.74 12.25
CA ARG A 137 17.12 16.60 12.41
C ARG A 137 17.95 17.19 11.27
N ALA A 138 17.36 17.49 10.11
CA ALA A 138 18.13 18.06 8.99
C ALA A 138 18.51 19.53 9.27
N PRO A 139 19.75 19.95 8.95
CA PRO A 139 20.13 21.35 8.98
C PRO A 139 19.20 22.19 8.10
N TYR A 140 18.73 23.32 8.63
CA TYR A 140 17.76 24.20 7.97
C TYR A 140 18.20 24.59 6.55
N GLY A 141 17.36 24.33 5.54
CA GLY A 141 17.56 24.80 4.16
C GLY A 141 18.25 23.81 3.21
N LEU A 142 18.47 22.56 3.63
CA LEU A 142 18.89 21.49 2.71
C LEU A 142 17.72 21.01 1.85
N GLU A 143 18.00 20.72 0.57
CA GLU A 143 17.04 20.18 -0.38
C GLU A 143 16.37 18.89 0.13
N ASP A 144 17.13 18.07 0.87
CA ASP A 144 16.63 16.87 1.55
C ASP A 144 15.59 17.15 2.63
N GLN A 145 15.70 18.28 3.34
CA GLN A 145 14.71 18.69 4.35
C GLN A 145 13.42 19.16 3.67
N HIS A 146 13.54 19.95 2.60
CA HIS A 146 12.39 20.42 1.82
C HIS A 146 11.62 19.26 1.17
N ASN A 147 12.34 18.30 0.60
CA ASN A 147 11.74 17.10 0.02
C ASN A 147 11.06 16.23 1.09
N ALA A 148 11.68 16.08 2.26
CA ALA A 148 11.09 15.36 3.39
C ALA A 148 9.84 16.09 3.93
N GLN A 149 9.87 17.42 4.01
CA GLN A 149 8.74 18.24 4.44
C GLN A 149 7.55 18.11 3.50
N LYS A 150 7.78 18.22 2.18
CA LYS A 150 6.72 17.99 1.16
C LYS A 150 6.13 16.59 1.25
N ALA A 151 6.98 15.57 1.38
CA ALA A 151 6.51 14.19 1.53
C ALA A 151 5.69 14.02 2.82
N LEU A 152 6.11 14.65 3.92
CA LEU A 152 5.39 14.62 5.19
C LEU A 152 4.03 15.31 5.09
N GLU A 153 3.94 16.44 4.38
CA GLU A 153 2.67 17.14 4.13
C GLU A 153 1.68 16.29 3.32
N VAL A 154 2.16 15.55 2.33
CA VAL A 154 1.34 14.60 1.56
C VAL A 154 0.81 13.47 2.46
N GLU A 155 1.65 12.91 3.33
CA GLU A 155 1.26 11.86 4.28
C GLU A 155 0.28 12.38 5.35
N ILE A 156 0.49 13.61 5.85
CA ILE A 156 -0.43 14.29 6.78
C ILE A 156 -1.78 14.55 6.10
N ALA A 157 -1.78 14.98 4.83
CA ALA A 157 -3.00 15.23 4.07
C ALA A 157 -3.81 13.95 3.83
N HIS A 158 -3.16 12.83 3.50
CA HIS A 158 -3.82 11.52 3.41
C HIS A 158 -4.47 11.15 4.76
N LYS A 159 -3.73 11.23 5.86
CA LYS A 159 -4.27 10.94 7.21
C LYS A 159 -5.43 11.86 7.63
N LYS A 160 -5.39 13.15 7.25
CA LYS A 160 -6.48 14.09 7.56
C LYS A 160 -7.74 13.75 6.78
N LYS A 161 -7.64 13.42 5.49
CA LYS A 161 -8.81 12.96 4.70
C LYS A 161 -9.46 11.72 5.32
N THR A 162 -8.64 10.85 5.88
CA THR A 162 -9.04 9.64 6.61
C THR A 162 -9.71 9.88 7.99
N THR A 163 -9.49 11.03 8.64
CA THR A 163 -10.04 11.30 10.00
C THR A 163 -11.30 12.18 10.00
N THR A 164 -11.74 12.69 8.83
CA THR A 164 -12.84 13.69 8.75
C THR A 164 -14.11 13.20 8.03
N MET A 165 -14.28 11.89 7.87
CA MET A 165 -15.52 11.23 7.42
C MET A 165 -15.90 10.11 8.38
#